data_AF-A0A536RAI8-F1
#
_entry.id   AF-A0A536RAI8-F1
#
_cell.length_a   1.000
_cell.length_b   1.000
_cell.length_c   1.000
_cell.angle_alpha   90.00
_cell.angle_beta   90.00
_cell.angle_gamma   90.00
#
_symmetry.space_group_name_H-M   'P 1'
#
loop_
_entity.id
_entity.type
_entity.pdbx_description
1 polymer ?
#
loop_
_entity_poly.entity_id
_entity_poly.type
_entity_poly.pdbx_seq_one_letter_code
_entity_poly.pdbx_strand_id
1 'polypeptide(L)'
;MAGATHVLPRAWPRTTAWRRRSFRRAVTFYLLISPWLVGFILLGAVPLAGAFVMSFTNYDGLNLDYVRFVGTDNYARAFGDSDAQYALGRTLLLMAVVVPIGLALQLALALMVNQPIRFSNVFRTIFYLPYVIPVVAAVWIWKIFVDPTGASDHLGRRGRRDGGLPRGAAGYPR
;
A
#
# COMPACT_ATOMS: atom_id res chain seq x y z
N MET A 1 -72.34 -11.05 -12.19
CA MET A 1 -72.30 -9.99 -11.15
C MET A 1 -70.85 -9.90 -10.68
N ALA A 2 -70.04 -9.06 -11.34
CA ALA A 2 -69.68 -7.70 -10.92
C ALA A 2 -68.74 -7.71 -9.67
N GLY A 3 -67.50 -7.24 -9.70
CA GLY A 3 -66.80 -6.50 -10.75
C GLY A 3 -65.29 -6.48 -10.53
N ALA A 4 -64.56 -6.40 -11.64
CA ALA A 4 -63.14 -6.15 -11.66
C ALA A 4 -62.87 -4.68 -11.31
N THR A 5 -62.28 -4.42 -10.16
CA THR A 5 -61.79 -3.09 -9.78
C THR A 5 -60.44 -2.85 -10.47
N HIS A 6 -60.51 -2.33 -11.69
CA HIS A 6 -59.36 -1.85 -12.44
C HIS A 6 -58.81 -0.59 -11.76
N VAL A 7 -57.87 -0.76 -10.82
CA VAL A 7 -57.18 0.34 -10.15
C VAL A 7 -56.23 0.99 -11.17
N LEU A 8 -56.66 2.09 -11.78
CA LEU A 8 -55.81 2.84 -12.69
C LEU A 8 -54.56 3.36 -11.95
N PRO A 9 -53.35 3.26 -12.52
CA PRO A 9 -52.17 3.84 -11.93
C PRO A 9 -52.33 5.36 -11.86
N ARG A 10 -52.29 5.91 -10.65
CA ARG A 10 -52.30 7.37 -10.42
C ARG A 10 -51.14 8.01 -11.19
N ALA A 11 -51.45 8.70 -12.29
CA ALA A 11 -50.48 9.48 -13.03
C ALA A 11 -49.92 10.57 -12.11
N TRP A 12 -48.64 10.48 -11.75
CA TRP A 12 -47.99 11.51 -10.94
C TRP A 12 -47.84 12.80 -11.75
N PRO A 13 -48.23 13.97 -11.20
CA PRO A 13 -48.05 15.23 -11.90
C PRO A 13 -46.56 15.54 -12.03
N ARG A 14 -46.03 15.39 -13.25
CA ARG A 14 -44.65 15.77 -13.62
C ARG A 14 -44.58 17.30 -13.76
N THR A 15 -44.64 18.01 -12.65
CA THR A 15 -44.51 19.48 -12.66
C THR A 15 -43.04 19.89 -12.85
N THR A 16 -42.81 20.96 -13.60
CA THR A 16 -41.50 21.61 -13.84
C THR A 16 -40.75 22.01 -12.56
N ALA A 17 -41.46 22.12 -11.43
CA ALA A 17 -40.91 22.34 -10.10
C ALA A 17 -39.96 21.21 -9.63
N TRP A 18 -40.19 19.96 -10.06
CA TRP A 18 -39.30 18.83 -9.78
C TRP A 18 -37.92 19.00 -10.42
N ARG A 19 -37.85 19.58 -11.62
CA ARG A 19 -36.61 19.79 -12.38
C ARG A 19 -35.71 20.85 -11.72
N ARG A 20 -36.30 21.95 -11.21
CA ARG A 20 -35.55 22.99 -10.46
C ARG A 20 -35.06 22.49 -9.10
N ARG A 21 -35.85 21.66 -8.40
CA ARG A 21 -35.44 21.06 -7.10
C ARG A 21 -34.34 20.00 -7.28
N SER A 22 -34.38 19.24 -8.38
CA SER A 22 -33.32 18.29 -8.76
C SER A 22 -32.01 18.99 -9.10
N PHE A 23 -32.04 20.09 -9.87
CA PHE A 23 -30.84 20.86 -10.20
C PHE A 23 -30.16 21.48 -8.96
N ARG A 24 -30.94 22.09 -8.05
CA ARG A 24 -30.40 22.64 -6.80
C ARG A 24 -29.75 21.56 -5.92
N ARG A 25 -30.35 20.36 -5.86
CA ARG A 25 -29.78 19.21 -5.13
C ARG A 25 -28.47 18.73 -5.76
N ALA A 26 -28.38 18.69 -7.10
CA ALA A 26 -27.16 18.33 -7.79
C ALA A 26 -26.03 19.35 -7.52
N VAL A 27 -26.33 20.65 -7.58
CA VAL A 27 -25.33 21.71 -7.28
C VAL A 27 -24.85 21.62 -5.83
N THR A 28 -25.74 21.42 -4.86
CA THR A 28 -25.34 21.24 -3.45
C THR A 28 -24.49 19.98 -3.27
N PHE A 29 -24.82 18.88 -3.94
CA PHE A 29 -24.00 17.65 -3.93
C PHE A 29 -22.58 17.90 -4.47
N TYR A 30 -22.47 18.56 -5.62
CA TYR A 30 -21.17 18.87 -6.21
C TYR A 30 -20.35 19.86 -5.37
N LEU A 31 -20.98 20.83 -4.71
CA LEU A 31 -20.30 21.74 -3.77
C LEU A 31 -19.79 21.03 -2.50
N LEU A 32 -20.49 20.00 -2.03
CA LEU A 32 -20.05 19.22 -0.87
C LEU A 32 -18.87 18.31 -1.21
N ILE A 33 -18.87 17.71 -2.41
CA ILE A 33 -17.78 16.82 -2.83
C ILE A 33 -16.58 17.59 -3.44
N SER A 34 -16.78 18.84 -3.87
CA SER A 34 -15.75 19.62 -4.56
C SER A 34 -14.45 19.79 -3.76
N PRO A 35 -14.42 20.00 -2.43
CA PRO A 35 -13.14 20.14 -1.73
C PRO A 35 -12.28 18.89 -1.81
N TRP A 36 -12.91 17.70 -1.68
CA TRP A 36 -12.22 16.43 -1.84
C TRP A 36 -11.79 16.20 -3.29
N LEU A 37 -12.68 16.50 -4.25
CA LEU A 37 -12.40 16.33 -5.67
C LEU A 37 -11.26 17.23 -6.16
N VAL A 38 -11.25 18.48 -5.71
CA VAL A 38 -10.18 19.45 -6.01
C VAL A 38 -8.85 18.97 -5.43
N GLY A 39 -8.84 18.47 -4.19
CA GLY A 39 -7.65 17.86 -3.59
C GLY A 39 -7.15 16.67 -4.39
N PHE A 40 -8.04 15.73 -4.76
CA PHE A 40 -7.69 14.57 -5.58
C PHE A 40 -7.15 14.97 -6.95
N ILE A 41 -7.74 15.96 -7.62
CA ILE A 41 -7.27 16.41 -8.93
C ILE A 41 -5.90 17.06 -8.81
N LEU A 42 -5.74 18.04 -7.92
CA LEU A 42 -4.50 18.82 -7.82
C LEU A 42 -3.32 18.01 -7.28
N LEU A 43 -3.56 17.14 -6.29
CA LEU A 43 -2.50 16.40 -5.60
C LEU A 43 -2.35 14.95 -6.08
N GLY A 44 -3.33 14.42 -6.81
CA GLY A 44 -3.31 13.06 -7.34
C GLY A 44 -3.29 13.01 -8.87
N ALA A 45 -4.37 13.49 -9.50
CA ALA A 45 -4.54 13.34 -10.94
C ALA A 45 -3.54 14.17 -11.76
N VAL A 46 -3.26 15.41 -11.34
CA VAL A 46 -2.30 16.31 -12.00
C VAL A 46 -0.86 15.73 -11.98
N PRO A 47 -0.27 15.37 -10.82
CA PRO A 47 1.07 14.77 -10.83
C PRO A 47 1.10 13.42 -11.52
N LEU A 48 0.03 12.62 -11.44
CA LEU A 48 -0.06 11.35 -12.19
C LEU A 48 -0.06 11.57 -13.70
N ALA A 49 -0.84 12.54 -14.18
CA ALA A 49 -0.87 12.92 -15.60
C ALA A 49 0.49 13.50 -16.04
N GLY A 50 1.13 14.30 -15.19
CA GLY A 50 2.48 14.82 -15.42
C GLY A 50 3.51 13.70 -15.55
N ALA A 51 3.53 12.75 -14.61
CA ALA A 51 4.40 11.57 -14.66
C ALA A 51 4.13 10.71 -15.90
N PHE A 52 2.86 10.57 -16.29
CA PHE A 52 2.47 9.85 -17.50
C PHE A 52 2.98 10.54 -18.76
N VAL A 53 2.87 11.87 -18.88
CA VAL A 53 3.44 12.59 -20.02
C VAL A 53 4.96 12.50 -20.02
N MET A 54 5.60 12.61 -18.85
CA MET A 54 7.04 12.48 -18.69
C MET A 54 7.57 11.09 -19.09
N SER A 55 6.79 10.02 -18.92
CA SER A 55 7.23 8.67 -19.30
C SER A 55 7.45 8.51 -20.81
N PHE A 56 6.88 9.38 -21.65
CA PHE A 56 7.13 9.42 -23.09
C PHE A 56 8.29 10.35 -23.50
N THR A 57 8.96 10.96 -22.52
CA THR A 57 10.06 11.90 -22.73
C THR A 57 11.39 11.37 -22.18
N ASN A 58 12.51 11.88 -22.66
CA ASN A 58 13.85 11.55 -22.15
C ASN A 58 14.21 12.35 -20.87
N TYR A 59 13.25 12.60 -19.99
CA TYR A 59 13.50 13.40 -18.80
C TYR A 59 14.24 12.56 -17.75
N ASP A 60 15.46 13.00 -17.40
CA ASP A 60 16.36 12.35 -16.45
C ASP A 60 16.25 12.92 -15.02
N GLY A 61 15.34 13.88 -14.79
CA GLY A 61 15.12 14.53 -13.50
C GLY A 61 16.07 15.70 -13.20
N LEU A 62 17.13 15.88 -13.99
CA LEU A 62 18.19 16.87 -13.73
C LEU A 62 18.28 17.95 -14.82
N ASN A 63 17.93 17.62 -16.08
CA ASN A 63 18.10 18.52 -17.21
C ASN A 63 16.76 18.77 -17.93
N LEU A 64 16.21 19.98 -17.78
CA LEU A 64 14.98 20.39 -18.46
C LEU A 64 15.22 20.90 -19.89
N ASP A 65 16.43 21.35 -20.21
CA ASP A 65 16.76 21.99 -21.50
C ASP A 65 16.81 21.01 -22.69
N TYR A 66 16.97 19.71 -22.42
CA TYR A 66 17.11 18.67 -23.45
C TYR A 66 15.96 17.67 -23.45
N VAL A 67 14.82 18.00 -22.84
CA VAL A 67 13.65 17.12 -22.83
C VAL A 67 13.12 16.96 -24.25
N ARG A 68 13.24 15.74 -24.77
CA ARG A 68 12.70 15.34 -26.08
C ARG A 68 11.64 14.29 -25.90
N PHE A 69 10.59 14.38 -26.72
CA PHE A 69 9.58 13.34 -26.81
C PHE A 69 10.16 12.15 -27.56
N VAL A 70 10.28 11.00 -26.89
CA VAL A 70 10.86 9.75 -27.44
C VAL A 70 9.76 8.70 -27.68
N GLY A 71 8.49 9.04 -27.40
CA GLY A 71 7.37 8.12 -27.58
C GLY A 71 7.52 6.89 -26.68
N THR A 72 7.48 5.70 -27.26
CA THR A 72 7.47 4.43 -26.51
C THR A 72 8.85 3.82 -26.28
N ASP A 73 9.93 4.49 -26.68
CA ASP A 73 11.29 3.93 -26.61
C ASP A 73 11.72 3.62 -25.16
N ASN A 74 11.28 4.44 -24.19
CA ASN A 74 11.51 4.19 -22.76
C ASN A 74 10.93 2.84 -22.31
N TYR A 75 9.76 2.46 -22.81
CA TYR A 75 9.15 1.18 -22.50
C TYR A 75 9.89 0.03 -23.19
N ALA A 76 10.31 0.19 -24.45
CA ALA A 76 11.09 -0.82 -25.16
C ALA A 76 12.42 -1.11 -24.43
N ARG A 77 13.11 -0.06 -23.95
CA ARG A 77 14.32 -0.20 -23.13
C ARG A 77 14.03 -0.88 -21.79
N ALA A 78 12.99 -0.47 -21.08
CA ALA A 78 12.61 -1.06 -19.79
C ALA A 78 12.23 -2.55 -19.92
N PHE A 79 11.55 -2.94 -20.99
CA PHE A 79 11.21 -4.34 -21.25
C PHE A 79 12.38 -5.13 -21.85
N GLY A 80 13.41 -4.48 -22.40
CA GLY A 80 14.63 -5.14 -22.87
C GLY A 80 15.69 -5.36 -21.79
N ASP A 81 15.59 -4.62 -20.67
CA ASP A 81 16.54 -4.67 -19.56
C ASP A 81 16.26 -5.87 -18.63
N SER A 82 17.27 -6.73 -18.44
CA SER A 82 17.18 -7.91 -17.58
C SER A 82 16.94 -7.55 -16.11
N ASP A 83 17.48 -6.42 -15.65
CA ASP A 83 17.34 -6.01 -14.25
C ASP A 83 15.92 -5.52 -13.98
N ALA A 84 15.33 -4.77 -14.93
CA ALA A 84 13.95 -4.34 -14.87
C ALA A 84 12.97 -5.54 -14.88
N GLN A 85 13.18 -6.50 -15.79
CA GLN A 85 12.37 -7.72 -15.82
C GLN A 85 12.48 -8.54 -14.53
N TYR A 86 13.71 -8.68 -14.01
CA TYR A 86 13.95 -9.40 -12.76
C TYR A 86 13.25 -8.73 -11.57
N ALA A 87 13.38 -7.41 -11.44
CA ALA A 87 12.73 -6.64 -10.39
C ALA A 87 11.19 -6.69 -10.48
N LEU A 88 10.64 -6.56 -11.70
CA LEU A 88 9.21 -6.70 -11.95
C LEU A 88 8.71 -8.10 -11.57
N GLY A 89 9.40 -9.15 -12.00
CA GLY A 89 9.06 -10.54 -11.68
C GLY A 89 9.06 -10.81 -10.17
N ARG A 90 10.08 -10.30 -9.44
CA ARG A 90 10.14 -10.41 -7.97
C ARG A 90 9.00 -9.68 -7.28
N THR A 91 8.66 -8.48 -7.76
CA THR A 91 7.56 -7.68 -7.21
C THR A 91 6.22 -8.36 -7.44
N LEU A 92 5.97 -8.85 -8.66
CA LEU A 92 4.75 -9.57 -9.00
C LEU A 92 4.61 -10.87 -8.22
N LEU A 93 5.70 -11.65 -8.10
CA LEU A 93 5.70 -12.88 -7.29
C LEU A 93 5.40 -12.58 -5.83
N LEU A 94 6.03 -11.54 -5.26
CA LEU A 94 5.76 -11.11 -3.88
C LEU A 94 4.29 -10.73 -3.72
N MET A 95 3.73 -9.91 -4.61
CA MET A 95 2.32 -9.53 -4.56
C MET A 95 1.38 -10.74 -4.68
N ALA A 96 1.64 -11.62 -5.63
CA ALA A 96 0.84 -12.82 -5.87
C ALA A 96 0.83 -13.79 -4.67
N VAL A 97 1.87 -13.78 -3.83
CA VAL A 97 1.94 -14.61 -2.62
C VAL A 97 1.42 -13.85 -1.40
N VAL A 98 1.89 -12.64 -1.16
CA VAL A 98 1.57 -11.86 0.05
C VAL A 98 0.11 -11.43 0.07
N VAL A 99 -0.46 -11.01 -1.07
CA VAL A 99 -1.84 -10.51 -1.10
C VAL A 99 -2.85 -11.60 -0.76
N PRO A 100 -2.85 -12.79 -1.38
CA PRO A 100 -3.80 -13.84 -1.02
C PRO A 100 -3.61 -14.37 0.40
N ILE A 101 -2.37 -14.53 0.86
CA ILE A 101 -2.08 -14.97 2.24
C ILE A 101 -2.61 -13.94 3.24
N GLY A 102 -2.34 -12.64 2.99
CA GLY A 102 -2.84 -11.55 3.82
C GLY A 102 -4.36 -11.52 3.88
N LEU A 103 -5.04 -11.65 2.73
CA LEU A 103 -6.51 -11.70 2.66
C LEU A 103 -7.08 -12.93 3.37
N ALA A 104 -6.51 -14.10 3.16
CA ALA A 104 -6.94 -15.34 3.81
C ALA A 104 -6.79 -15.25 5.33
N LEU A 105 -5.67 -14.71 5.81
CA LEU A 105 -5.42 -14.51 7.24
C LEU A 105 -6.37 -13.48 7.85
N GLN A 106 -6.58 -12.35 7.20
CA GLN A 106 -7.53 -11.32 7.65
C GLN A 106 -8.96 -11.86 7.72
N LEU A 107 -9.38 -12.64 6.72
CA LEU A 107 -10.69 -13.28 6.71
C LEU A 107 -10.82 -14.33 7.82
N ALA A 108 -9.81 -15.18 8.01
CA ALA A 108 -9.80 -16.18 9.08
C ALA A 108 -9.89 -15.52 10.47
N LEU A 109 -9.12 -14.45 10.69
CA LEU A 109 -9.16 -13.67 11.93
C LEU A 109 -10.53 -12.99 12.13
N ALA A 110 -11.10 -12.41 11.07
CA ALA A 110 -12.43 -11.80 11.13
C ALA A 110 -13.50 -12.82 11.53
N LEU A 111 -13.45 -14.05 10.97
CA LEU A 111 -14.36 -15.14 11.33
C LEU A 111 -14.18 -15.61 12.78
N MET A 112 -12.94 -15.71 13.27
CA MET A 112 -12.67 -16.04 14.69
C MET A 112 -13.27 -15.00 15.63
N VAL A 113 -13.07 -13.71 15.35
CA VAL A 113 -13.54 -12.61 16.21
C VAL A 113 -15.06 -12.41 16.14
N ASN A 114 -15.71 -12.87 15.07
CA ASN A 114 -17.17 -12.76 14.92
C ASN A 114 -17.96 -13.75 15.81
N GLN A 115 -17.30 -14.72 16.44
CA GLN A 115 -17.98 -15.62 17.39
C GLN A 115 -18.34 -14.88 18.70
N PRO A 116 -19.40 -15.31 19.42
CA PRO A 116 -19.78 -14.71 20.70
C PRO A 116 -18.79 -15.10 21.80
N ILE A 117 -17.60 -14.50 21.76
CA ILE A 117 -16.53 -14.72 22.75
C ILE A 117 -16.75 -13.76 23.93
N ARG A 118 -16.73 -14.32 25.16
CA ARG A 118 -16.96 -13.59 26.43
C ARG A 118 -16.01 -12.40 26.69
N PHE A 119 -14.87 -12.35 26.00
CA PHE A 119 -13.85 -11.28 26.11
C PHE A 119 -13.56 -10.57 24.77
N SER A 120 -14.55 -10.48 23.87
CA SER A 120 -14.40 -9.92 22.51
C SER A 120 -13.74 -8.53 22.47
N ASN A 121 -13.97 -7.68 23.46
CA ASN A 121 -13.35 -6.34 23.52
C ASN A 121 -11.83 -6.38 23.74
N VAL A 122 -11.31 -7.30 24.56
CA VAL A 122 -9.86 -7.40 24.82
C VAL A 122 -9.14 -7.93 23.58
N PHE A 123 -9.72 -8.94 22.92
CA PHE A 123 -9.18 -9.47 21.67
C PHE A 123 -9.13 -8.39 20.58
N ARG A 124 -10.20 -7.62 20.39
CA ARG A 124 -10.23 -6.50 19.42
C ARG A 124 -9.09 -5.52 19.67
N THR A 125 -8.88 -5.09 20.92
CA THR A 125 -7.81 -4.13 21.25
C THR A 125 -6.41 -4.65 20.91
N ILE A 126 -6.11 -5.91 21.22
CA ILE A 126 -4.80 -6.53 20.92
C ILE A 126 -4.59 -6.62 19.40
N PHE A 127 -5.62 -6.97 18.62
CA PHE A 127 -5.53 -7.03 17.16
C PHE A 127 -5.36 -5.67 16.50
N TYR A 128 -5.91 -4.59 17.07
CA TYR A 128 -5.74 -3.24 16.55
C TYR A 128 -4.42 -2.58 16.99
N LEU A 129 -3.83 -3.01 18.10
CA LEU A 129 -2.58 -2.47 18.62
C LEU A 129 -1.44 -2.38 17.58
N PRO A 130 -1.15 -3.42 16.77
CA PRO A 130 -0.08 -3.33 15.77
C PRO A 130 -0.35 -2.31 14.66
N TYR A 131 -1.61 -1.98 14.36
CA TYR A 131 -1.96 -1.00 13.34
C TYR A 131 -1.67 0.45 13.78
N VAL A 132 -1.62 0.69 15.10
CA VAL A 132 -1.27 1.99 15.68
C VAL A 132 0.24 2.20 15.69
N ILE A 133 1.04 1.13 15.61
CA ILE A 133 2.49 1.20 15.59
C ILE A 133 2.94 1.80 14.24
N PRO A 134 3.74 2.88 14.22
CA PRO A 134 4.27 3.43 12.99
C PRO A 134 5.10 2.39 12.22
N VAL A 135 4.97 2.37 10.89
CA VAL A 135 5.71 1.42 10.03
C VAL A 135 7.21 1.46 10.29
N VAL A 136 7.76 2.66 10.54
CA VAL A 136 9.18 2.83 10.89
C VAL A 136 9.56 2.04 12.13
N ALA A 137 8.74 2.07 13.20
CA ALA A 137 9.00 1.31 14.42
C ALA A 137 8.91 -0.20 14.17
N ALA A 138 7.95 -0.65 13.36
CA ALA A 138 7.84 -2.06 12.97
C ALA A 138 9.10 -2.54 12.20
N VAL A 139 9.64 -1.73 11.30
CA VAL A 139 10.89 -2.03 10.58
C VAL A 139 12.08 -2.17 11.54
N TRP A 140 12.18 -1.28 12.53
CA TRP A 140 13.25 -1.38 13.54
C TRP A 140 13.14 -2.63 14.40
N ILE A 141 11.93 -2.97 14.86
CA ILE A 141 11.67 -4.19 15.60
C ILE A 141 12.09 -5.41 14.77
N TRP A 142 11.66 -5.46 13.51
CA TRP A 142 12.03 -6.54 12.60
C TRP A 142 13.55 -6.64 12.41
N LYS A 143 14.23 -5.51 12.21
CA LYS A 143 15.68 -5.46 12.06
C LYS A 143 16.39 -6.02 13.29
N ILE A 144 15.96 -5.66 14.49
CA ILE A 144 16.53 -6.19 15.75
C ILE A 144 16.32 -7.71 15.86
N PHE A 145 15.15 -8.21 15.44
CA PHE A 145 14.87 -9.65 15.47
C PHE A 145 15.65 -10.46 14.44
N VAL A 146 15.97 -9.86 13.28
CA VAL A 146 16.66 -10.53 12.17
C VAL A 146 18.17 -10.32 12.21
N ASP A 147 18.68 -9.32 12.93
CA ASP A 147 20.12 -9.04 13.03
C ASP A 147 20.86 -10.17 13.77
N PRO A 148 21.80 -10.89 13.13
CA PRO A 148 22.54 -12.00 13.74
C PRO A 148 23.55 -11.58 14.83
N THR A 149 23.79 -10.29 15.01
CA THR A 149 24.89 -9.74 15.82
C THR A 149 24.50 -9.41 17.25
N GLY A 150 23.21 -9.30 17.59
CA GLY A 150 22.75 -8.86 18.93
C GLY A 150 22.62 -9.97 19.98
N ALA A 151 22.39 -11.23 19.58
CA ALA A 151 22.19 -12.34 20.53
C ALA A 151 23.11 -13.54 20.25
N SER A 152 23.35 -13.89 18.97
CA SER A 152 24.18 -15.03 18.58
C SER A 152 25.69 -14.77 18.63
N ASP A 153 26.16 -13.53 18.41
CA ASP A 153 27.60 -13.24 18.39
C ASP A 153 28.23 -13.24 19.80
N HIS A 154 27.45 -12.92 20.84
CA HIS A 154 27.92 -12.97 22.24
C HIS A 154 28.16 -14.40 22.74
N LEU A 155 27.44 -15.39 22.20
CA LEU A 155 27.64 -16.82 22.50
C LEU A 155 28.79 -17.42 21.69
N GLY A 156 29.00 -16.98 20.45
CA GLY A 156 30.12 -17.43 19.59
C GLY A 156 31.50 -16.91 20.04
N ARG A 157 31.56 -15.73 20.68
CA ARG A 157 32.83 -15.12 21.14
C ARG A 157 33.32 -15.64 22.49
N ARG A 158 32.45 -16.20 23.35
CA ARG A 158 32.88 -16.84 24.61
C ARG A 158 33.58 -18.17 24.37
N GLY A 159 33.10 -18.99 23.41
CA GLY A 159 33.73 -20.28 23.09
C GLY A 159 35.09 -20.19 22.38
N ARG A 160 35.44 -19.04 21.77
CA ARG A 160 36.71 -18.83 21.06
C ARG A 160 37.83 -18.24 21.91
N ARG A 161 37.54 -17.73 23.12
CA ARG A 161 38.58 -17.20 24.02
C ARG A 161 39.25 -18.28 24.87
N ASP A 162 38.61 -19.44 25.01
CA ASP A 162 39.03 -20.45 25.99
C ASP A 162 39.69 -21.69 25.33
N GLY A 163 39.89 -21.69 24.02
CA GLY A 163 40.45 -22.83 23.28
C GLY A 163 41.36 -22.45 22.12
N GLY A 164 42.59 -21.99 22.40
CA GLY A 164 43.55 -21.76 21.31
C GLY A 164 44.86 -21.03 21.63
N LEU A 165 45.73 -21.71 22.39
CA LEU A 165 47.20 -21.66 22.42
C LEU A 165 47.94 -20.46 23.09
N PRO A 166 48.81 -20.74 24.09
CA PRO A 166 49.84 -19.80 24.53
C PRO A 166 50.94 -19.71 23.47
N ARG A 167 51.03 -18.57 22.76
CA ARG A 167 52.23 -18.24 21.99
C ARG A 167 53.29 -17.72 22.94
N GLY A 168 54.23 -18.61 23.24
CA GLY A 168 55.45 -18.32 23.96
C GLY A 168 56.25 -17.19 23.32
N ALA A 169 56.90 -16.45 24.20
CA ALA A 169 58.31 -16.09 24.12
C ALA A 169 58.96 -16.20 22.72
N ALA A 170 59.21 -15.05 22.11
CA ALA A 170 60.41 -14.85 21.31
C ALA A 170 60.80 -13.39 21.47
N GLY A 171 61.87 -13.17 22.23
CA GLY A 171 62.47 -11.87 22.45
C GLY A 171 63.11 -11.32 21.19
N TYR A 172 63.22 -10.00 21.15
CA TYR A 172 64.09 -9.28 20.23
C TYR A 172 65.23 -8.65 21.05
N PRO A 173 66.49 -9.10 20.92
CA PRO A 173 67.63 -8.27 21.19
C PRO A 173 67.89 -7.32 20.00
N ARG A 174 68.65 -6.27 20.32
CA ARG A 174 68.92 -5.04 19.56
C ARG A 174 69.46 -5.23 18.16
#